data_AF-A0AAV4J9N4-F1
#
_entry.id   AF-A0AAV4J9N4-F1
#
_cell.length_a   1.000
_cell.length_b   1.000
_cell.length_c   1.000
_cell.angle_alpha   90.00
_cell.angle_beta   90.00
_cell.angle_gamma   90.00
#
_symmetry.space_group_name_H-M   'P 1'
#
loop_
_entity.id
_entity.type
_entity.pdbx_description
1 polymer ?
#
loop_
_entity_poly.entity_id
_entity_poly.type
_entity_poly.pdbx_seq_one_letter_code
_entity_poly.pdbx_strand_id
1 'polypeptide(L)'
;MDETLRYDNPNPILTANVLSRLWFCWLNPLFSQGYKGRLEEADMYNVCPSDSSKTTGEKLQAAWDKELHQPSPREKANFLRALYRAFGAYYMRLGLMVLCESLRLSNKSLSESSIGQIVNLMSNDVAKFDQAMMFPHYLWISPLICVVAVVYLWYKLGPAAMAALSLVMLLMPMHFLFGRLYSRHRQKTAVHTDKRMKVMSEIISGIRIIKLYCWEKPFGHLVEKLRRLEIRQLRRTRYVQACQMGPYYAASRISSFLFTLTYVLIGREDEIRPGTVFMVVGVFQTLCFTCGIVIPMAAQSLAEMLVVIKRIQASFQPGFSSYF
;
A
#
# COMPACT_ATOMS: atom_id res chain seq x y z
N MET A 1 -3.94 -26.64 -9.75
CA MET A 1 -5.38 -26.57 -10.03
C MET A 1 -5.57 -27.34 -11.31
N ASP A 2 -6.26 -28.47 -11.23
CA ASP A 2 -6.40 -29.42 -12.35
C ASP A 2 -7.00 -28.72 -13.58
N GLU A 3 -6.40 -28.94 -14.74
CA GLU A 3 -6.88 -28.37 -16.02
C GLU A 3 -8.23 -28.93 -16.48
N THR A 4 -8.81 -29.88 -15.75
CA THR A 4 -10.01 -30.64 -16.10
C THR A 4 -11.33 -29.99 -15.66
N LEU A 5 -11.31 -28.88 -14.90
CA LEU A 5 -12.50 -28.17 -14.40
C LEU A 5 -12.60 -26.72 -14.94
N ARG A 6 -12.07 -26.43 -16.13
CA ARG A 6 -12.29 -25.11 -16.76
C ARG A 6 -13.68 -25.07 -17.39
N TYR A 7 -14.61 -24.42 -16.70
CA TYR A 7 -15.90 -24.05 -17.26
C TYR A 7 -15.68 -23.00 -18.35
N ASP A 8 -16.31 -23.16 -19.50
CA ASP A 8 -16.10 -22.30 -20.66
C ASP A 8 -17.00 -21.05 -20.58
N ASN A 9 -16.65 -20.15 -19.65
CA ASN A 9 -17.37 -18.91 -19.38
C ASN A 9 -16.48 -17.70 -19.72
N PRO A 10 -16.47 -17.21 -20.98
CA PRO A 10 -15.56 -16.16 -21.41
C PRO A 10 -15.83 -14.82 -20.71
N ASN A 11 -14.79 -14.05 -20.44
CA ASN A 11 -14.93 -12.79 -19.73
C ASN A 11 -15.69 -11.75 -20.57
N PRO A 12 -16.84 -11.23 -20.09
CA PRO A 12 -17.65 -10.26 -20.83
C PRO A 12 -16.95 -8.91 -21.02
N ILE A 13 -15.82 -8.64 -20.34
CA ILE A 13 -15.00 -7.46 -20.61
C ILE A 13 -14.44 -7.45 -22.04
N LEU A 14 -14.24 -8.64 -22.65
CA LEU A 14 -13.72 -8.78 -24.02
C LEU A 14 -14.71 -8.23 -25.05
N THR A 15 -16.01 -8.47 -24.83
CA THR A 15 -17.11 -8.01 -25.69
C THR A 15 -17.72 -6.68 -25.26
N ALA A 16 -17.39 -6.20 -24.05
CA ALA A 16 -17.93 -4.96 -23.52
C ALA A 16 -17.47 -3.71 -24.29
N ASN A 17 -18.44 -2.85 -24.62
CA ASN A 17 -18.18 -1.51 -25.14
C ASN A 17 -17.48 -0.62 -24.09
N VAL A 18 -16.86 0.47 -24.54
CA VAL A 18 -16.10 1.41 -23.68
C VAL A 18 -16.92 1.90 -22.50
N LEU A 19 -18.19 2.24 -22.70
CA LEU A 19 -19.10 2.67 -21.61
C LEU A 19 -19.35 1.55 -20.59
N SER A 20 -19.58 0.33 -21.06
CA SER A 20 -19.77 -0.81 -20.16
C SER A 20 -18.51 -1.11 -19.34
N ARG A 21 -17.32 -0.97 -19.96
CA ARG A 21 -16.02 -1.09 -19.27
C ARG A 21 -15.82 0.01 -18.23
N LEU A 22 -16.16 1.26 -18.57
CA LEU A 22 -15.99 2.42 -17.68
C LEU A 22 -16.89 2.35 -16.44
N TRP A 23 -18.15 1.97 -16.63
CA TRP A 23 -19.15 1.91 -15.57
C TRP A 23 -19.27 0.52 -14.93
N PHE A 24 -18.39 -0.41 -15.30
CA PHE A 24 -18.41 -1.80 -14.83
C PHE A 24 -19.76 -2.52 -15.05
N CYS A 25 -20.57 -2.07 -16.02
CA CYS A 25 -21.91 -2.61 -16.24
C CYS A 25 -21.89 -4.07 -16.69
N TRP A 26 -20.78 -4.56 -17.25
CA TRP A 26 -20.58 -5.95 -17.62
C TRP A 26 -20.60 -6.92 -16.42
N LEU A 27 -20.44 -6.43 -15.18
CA LEU A 27 -20.54 -7.24 -13.96
C LEU A 27 -21.98 -7.42 -13.46
N ASN A 28 -22.94 -6.62 -13.96
CA ASN A 28 -24.32 -6.66 -13.50
C ASN A 28 -24.97 -8.07 -13.57
N PRO A 29 -24.73 -8.89 -14.61
CA PRO A 29 -25.27 -10.26 -14.67
C PRO A 29 -24.78 -11.13 -13.51
N LEU A 30 -23.48 -11.07 -13.19
CA LEU A 30 -22.88 -11.82 -12.09
C LEU A 30 -23.44 -11.38 -10.73
N PHE A 31 -23.63 -10.07 -10.53
CA PHE A 31 -24.26 -9.55 -9.31
C PHE A 31 -25.73 -9.96 -9.18
N SER A 32 -26.47 -9.96 -10.29
CA SER A 32 -27.86 -10.44 -10.30
C SER A 32 -27.95 -11.93 -9.96
N GLN A 33 -27.02 -12.73 -10.47
CA GLN A 33 -26.93 -14.16 -10.17
C GLN A 33 -26.59 -14.41 -8.69
N GLY A 34 -25.61 -13.68 -8.15
CA GLY A 34 -25.24 -13.73 -6.73
C GLY A 34 -26.33 -13.20 -5.78
N TYR A 35 -27.24 -12.36 -6.26
CA TYR A 35 -28.41 -11.93 -5.49
C TYR A 35 -29.49 -13.01 -5.44
N LYS A 36 -29.66 -13.77 -6.54
CA LYS A 36 -30.66 -14.84 -6.65
C LYS A 36 -30.22 -16.14 -5.98
N GLY A 37 -28.91 -16.36 -5.81
CA GLY A 37 -28.38 -17.58 -5.21
C GLY A 37 -26.90 -17.46 -4.86
N ARG A 38 -26.37 -18.48 -4.20
CA ARG A 38 -24.94 -18.56 -3.89
C ARG A 38 -24.16 -18.83 -5.18
N LEU A 39 -23.14 -18.02 -5.45
CA LEU A 39 -22.23 -18.23 -6.58
C LEU A 39 -21.37 -19.47 -6.37
N GLU A 40 -21.28 -20.29 -7.41
CA GLU A 40 -20.39 -21.45 -7.48
C GLU A 40 -19.20 -21.17 -8.41
N GLU A 41 -18.18 -22.03 -8.39
CA GLU A 41 -16.98 -21.87 -9.22
C GLU A 41 -17.31 -21.87 -10.73
N ALA A 42 -18.35 -22.59 -11.13
CA ALA A 42 -18.84 -22.64 -12.52
C ALA A 42 -19.45 -21.31 -13.01
N ASP A 43 -19.92 -20.46 -12.10
CA ASP A 43 -20.55 -19.17 -12.43
C ASP A 43 -19.51 -18.06 -12.67
N MET A 44 -18.26 -18.30 -12.25
CA MET A 44 -17.19 -17.32 -12.36
C MET A 44 -16.70 -17.21 -13.80
N TYR A 45 -16.44 -15.98 -14.25
CA TYR A 45 -15.85 -15.74 -15.56
C TYR A 45 -14.39 -16.17 -15.60
N ASN A 46 -13.97 -16.69 -16.75
CA ASN A 46 -12.59 -16.99 -17.03
C ASN A 46 -11.72 -15.72 -16.99
N VAL A 47 -10.46 -15.91 -16.62
CA VAL A 47 -9.46 -14.84 -16.63
C VAL A 47 -9.25 -14.36 -18.06
N CYS A 48 -9.08 -13.05 -18.25
CA CYS A 48 -8.73 -12.49 -19.54
C CYS A 48 -7.43 -13.14 -20.08
N PRO A 49 -7.33 -13.44 -21.38
CA PRO A 49 -6.11 -14.02 -21.96
C PRO A 49 -4.85 -13.17 -21.72
N SER A 50 -5.01 -11.84 -21.60
CA SER A 50 -3.93 -10.91 -21.26
C SER A 50 -3.38 -11.09 -19.85
N ASP A 51 -4.23 -11.51 -18.92
CA ASP A 51 -3.97 -11.59 -17.47
C ASP A 51 -3.76 -13.03 -17.01
N SER A 52 -3.82 -13.98 -17.96
CA SER A 52 -3.50 -15.39 -17.72
C SER A 52 -2.06 -15.54 -17.22
N SER A 53 -1.86 -16.50 -16.31
CA SER A 53 -0.54 -16.81 -15.73
C SER A 53 0.48 -17.21 -16.79
N LYS A 54 0.04 -17.89 -17.86
CA LYS A 54 0.90 -18.27 -18.99
C LYS A 54 1.46 -17.04 -19.71
N THR A 55 0.58 -16.18 -20.21
CA THR A 55 0.95 -14.95 -20.93
C THR A 55 1.80 -14.01 -20.08
N THR A 56 1.43 -13.84 -18.81
CA THR A 56 2.11 -12.95 -17.86
C THR A 56 3.49 -13.51 -17.47
N GLY A 57 3.58 -14.83 -17.26
CA GLY A 57 4.83 -15.53 -16.96
C GLY A 57 5.82 -15.47 -18.11
N GLU A 58 5.38 -15.76 -19.34
CA GLU A 58 6.21 -15.69 -20.55
C GLU A 58 6.77 -14.27 -20.78
N LYS A 59 5.95 -13.23 -20.57
CA LYS A 59 6.39 -11.83 -20.67
C LYS A 59 7.47 -11.48 -19.64
N LEU A 60 7.28 -11.88 -18.38
CA LEU A 60 8.25 -11.61 -17.31
C LEU A 60 9.54 -12.39 -17.53
N GLN A 61 9.46 -13.66 -17.93
CA GLN A 61 10.61 -14.50 -18.23
C GLN A 61 11.42 -13.92 -19.40
N ALA A 62 10.78 -13.53 -20.50
CA ALA A 62 11.45 -12.88 -21.62
C ALA A 62 12.14 -11.56 -21.23
N ALA A 63 11.57 -10.80 -20.29
CA ALA A 63 12.19 -9.58 -19.77
C ALA A 63 13.38 -9.86 -18.83
N TRP A 64 13.28 -10.92 -18.02
CA TRP A 64 14.35 -11.37 -17.13
C TRP A 64 15.54 -11.95 -17.90
N ASP A 65 15.28 -12.78 -18.91
CA ASP A 65 16.31 -13.33 -19.78
C ASP A 65 17.06 -12.21 -20.50
N LYS A 66 16.37 -11.19 -20.98
CA LYS A 66 17.01 -9.99 -21.56
C LYS A 66 17.89 -9.24 -20.58
N GLU A 67 17.55 -9.20 -19.29
CA GLU A 67 18.36 -8.54 -18.24
C GLU A 67 19.59 -9.38 -17.88
N LEU A 68 19.46 -10.71 -17.84
CA LEU A 68 20.57 -11.66 -17.64
C LEU A 68 21.61 -11.58 -18.74
N HIS A 69 21.17 -11.44 -19.99
CA HIS A 69 22.05 -11.39 -21.17
C HIS A 69 22.60 -9.98 -21.46
N GLN A 70 22.22 -8.95 -20.70
CA GLN A 70 22.74 -7.59 -20.86
C GLN A 70 23.99 -7.40 -19.97
N PRO A 71 25.22 -7.37 -20.53
CA PRO A 71 26.44 -7.38 -19.73
C PRO A 71 26.76 -5.96 -19.27
N SER A 72 26.21 -5.51 -18.14
CA SER A 72 26.78 -4.37 -17.42
C SER A 72 27.96 -4.87 -16.57
N PRO A 73 29.22 -4.49 -16.88
CA PRO A 73 30.41 -5.06 -16.25
C PRO A 73 30.57 -4.72 -14.74
N ARG A 74 29.64 -3.95 -14.15
CA ARG A 74 29.69 -3.50 -12.74
C ARG A 74 28.42 -3.74 -11.93
N GLU A 75 27.32 -4.18 -12.52
CA GLU A 75 26.04 -4.36 -11.80
C GLU A 75 25.46 -5.77 -12.03
N LYS A 76 25.11 -6.46 -10.93
CA LYS A 76 24.37 -7.72 -10.97
C LYS A 76 22.96 -7.49 -11.54
N ALA A 77 22.39 -8.53 -12.14
CA ALA A 77 21.02 -8.52 -12.66
C ALA A 77 19.99 -8.03 -11.61
N ASN A 78 19.13 -7.10 -12.03
CA ASN A 78 18.16 -6.43 -11.17
C ASN A 78 16.72 -6.79 -11.57
N PHE A 79 16.04 -7.56 -10.71
CA PHE A 79 14.68 -8.02 -10.95
C PHE A 79 13.68 -6.86 -11.15
N LEU A 80 13.92 -5.73 -10.50
CA LEU A 80 13.13 -4.51 -10.69
C LEU A 80 13.14 -3.99 -12.13
N ARG A 81 14.28 -4.06 -12.82
CA ARG A 81 14.40 -3.59 -14.20
C ARG A 81 13.65 -4.53 -15.15
N ALA A 82 13.74 -5.83 -14.93
CA ALA A 82 12.96 -6.82 -15.66
C ALA A 82 11.45 -6.65 -15.44
N LEU A 83 11.02 -6.44 -14.19
CA LEU A 83 9.63 -6.18 -13.83
C LEU A 83 9.09 -4.92 -14.52
N TYR A 84 9.89 -3.83 -14.53
CA TYR A 84 9.56 -2.61 -15.25
C TYR A 84 9.51 -2.82 -16.78
N ARG A 85 10.42 -3.59 -17.35
CA ARG A 85 10.42 -3.86 -18.79
C ARG A 85 9.21 -4.69 -19.21
N ALA A 86 8.76 -5.63 -18.37
CA ALA A 86 7.60 -6.48 -18.63
C ALA A 86 6.25 -5.75 -18.43
N PHE A 87 6.11 -4.99 -17.34
CA PHE A 87 4.82 -4.43 -16.93
C PHE A 87 4.81 -2.91 -16.80
N GLY A 88 5.96 -2.24 -16.96
CA GLY A 88 6.10 -0.81 -16.80
C GLY A 88 5.16 -0.03 -17.69
N ALA A 89 4.98 -0.37 -18.97
CA ALA A 89 4.03 0.34 -19.84
C ALA A 89 2.56 0.27 -19.38
N TYR A 90 2.18 -0.80 -18.65
CA TYR A 90 0.86 -0.95 -18.05
C TYR A 90 0.74 -0.09 -16.78
N TYR A 91 1.72 -0.18 -15.87
CA TYR A 91 1.74 0.63 -14.63
C TYR A 91 2.00 2.12 -14.87
N MET A 92 2.76 2.49 -15.91
CA MET A 92 3.00 3.87 -16.33
C MET A 92 1.73 4.53 -16.88
N ARG A 93 0.77 3.74 -17.37
CA ARG A 93 -0.57 4.18 -17.77
C ARG A 93 -1.49 4.44 -16.57
N LEU A 94 -1.17 3.88 -15.40
CA LEU A 94 -1.95 3.97 -14.15
C LEU A 94 -1.37 4.97 -13.12
N GLY A 95 -0.08 5.31 -13.18
CA GLY A 95 0.51 6.31 -12.29
C GLY A 95 2.03 6.16 -12.19
N LEU A 96 2.75 7.07 -12.84
CA LEU A 96 4.21 7.05 -13.03
C LEU A 96 5.01 6.92 -11.72
N MET A 97 6.18 6.29 -11.79
CA MET A 97 7.41 6.72 -11.09
C MET A 97 7.78 6.31 -9.65
N VAL A 98 7.21 5.27 -9.03
CA VAL A 98 7.73 4.85 -7.70
C VAL A 98 8.89 3.84 -7.75
N LEU A 99 9.33 3.43 -8.94
CA LEU A 99 10.50 2.56 -9.02
C LEU A 99 11.83 3.31 -8.91
N CYS A 100 11.91 4.59 -9.27
CA CYS A 100 13.19 5.28 -9.48
C CYS A 100 14.03 5.48 -8.20
N GLU A 101 13.42 5.68 -7.03
CA GLU A 101 14.18 5.79 -5.76
C GLU A 101 14.59 4.44 -5.17
N SER A 102 13.97 3.35 -5.60
CA SER A 102 14.33 1.99 -5.14
C SER A 102 15.56 1.39 -5.84
N LEU A 103 16.02 2.03 -6.92
CA LEU A 103 17.11 1.56 -7.78
C LEU A 103 18.52 1.68 -7.16
N ARG A 104 18.66 1.94 -5.85
CA ARG A 104 19.96 2.05 -5.15
C ARG A 104 20.13 1.07 -3.99
N LEU A 105 19.37 -0.01 -3.96
CA LEU A 105 19.51 -1.01 -2.92
C LEU A 105 20.63 -1.99 -3.27
N SER A 106 21.83 -1.67 -2.78
CA SER A 106 22.98 -2.56 -2.81
C SER A 106 22.68 -3.86 -2.05
N ASN A 107 22.96 -4.99 -2.71
CA ASN A 107 22.80 -6.33 -2.15
C ASN A 107 23.98 -6.63 -1.20
N LYS A 108 23.71 -6.72 0.10
CA LYS A 108 24.58 -7.44 1.05
C LYS A 108 23.93 -8.80 1.35
N SER A 109 24.58 -9.83 0.81
CA SER A 109 24.57 -11.27 1.15
C SER A 109 23.37 -11.79 1.94
N LEU A 110 22.64 -12.79 1.42
CA LEU A 110 22.08 -13.83 2.28
C LEU A 110 21.71 -15.13 1.55
N SER A 111 21.92 -16.20 2.31
CA SER A 111 21.76 -17.65 2.20
C SER A 111 20.69 -18.28 1.30
N GLU A 112 21.01 -19.53 0.92
CA GLU A 112 20.20 -20.63 0.38
C GLU A 112 18.68 -20.49 0.61
N SER A 113 17.93 -20.50 -0.51
CA SER A 113 16.47 -20.47 -0.48
C SER A 113 15.92 -21.88 -0.23
N SER A 114 15.32 -22.13 0.93
CA SER A 114 14.67 -23.42 1.21
C SER A 114 13.30 -23.52 0.52
N ILE A 115 12.82 -24.74 0.24
CA ILE A 115 11.50 -24.98 -0.38
C ILE A 115 10.37 -24.27 0.40
N GLY A 116 10.47 -24.24 1.74
CA GLY A 116 9.51 -23.52 2.58
C GLY A 116 9.51 -22.00 2.41
N GLN A 117 10.66 -21.39 2.06
CA GLN A 117 10.74 -19.97 1.74
C GLN A 117 10.07 -19.64 0.42
N ILE A 118 10.18 -20.52 -0.58
CA ILE A 118 9.49 -20.38 -1.88
C ILE A 118 7.97 -20.49 -1.71
N VAL A 119 7.49 -21.44 -0.90
CA VAL A 119 6.05 -21.57 -0.60
C VAL A 119 5.52 -20.35 0.14
N ASN A 120 6.27 -19.80 1.10
CA ASN A 120 5.89 -18.58 1.82
C ASN A 120 5.93 -17.33 0.91
N LEU A 121 6.88 -17.27 -0.02
CA LEU A 121 6.95 -16.22 -1.05
C LEU A 121 5.66 -16.22 -1.87
N MET A 122 5.27 -17.39 -2.40
CA MET A 122 4.08 -17.54 -3.25
C MET A 122 2.76 -17.31 -2.51
N SER A 123 2.66 -17.74 -1.25
CA SER A 123 1.40 -17.70 -0.49
C SER A 123 1.14 -16.40 0.29
N ASN A 124 2.17 -15.62 0.62
CA ASN A 124 2.04 -14.46 1.50
C ASN A 124 2.67 -13.19 0.92
N ASP A 125 3.89 -13.30 0.36
CA ASP A 125 4.61 -12.12 -0.11
C ASP A 125 4.04 -11.59 -1.45
N VAL A 126 3.56 -12.46 -2.34
CA VAL A 126 2.86 -12.04 -3.58
C VAL A 126 1.56 -11.27 -3.28
N ALA A 127 0.77 -11.73 -2.32
CA ALA A 127 -0.47 -11.05 -1.91
C ALA A 127 -0.19 -9.67 -1.30
N LYS A 128 0.89 -9.56 -0.50
CA LYS A 128 1.35 -8.28 0.04
C LYS A 128 1.88 -7.36 -1.05
N PHE A 129 2.58 -7.89 -2.04
CA PHE A 129 3.08 -7.11 -3.17
C PHE A 129 1.94 -6.48 -3.98
N ASP A 130 0.87 -7.24 -4.25
CA ASP A 130 -0.31 -6.74 -4.96
C ASP A 130 -0.98 -5.58 -4.21
N GLN A 131 -1.25 -5.76 -2.91
CA GLN A 131 -1.80 -4.70 -2.05
C GLN A 131 -0.84 -3.49 -1.96
N ALA A 132 0.46 -3.75 -1.87
CA ALA A 132 1.47 -2.72 -1.73
C ALA A 132 1.71 -1.92 -3.02
N MET A 133 1.30 -2.43 -4.18
CA MET A 133 1.43 -1.72 -5.45
C MET A 133 0.33 -0.65 -5.64
N MET A 134 -0.73 -0.69 -4.83
CA MET A 134 -1.85 0.25 -4.92
C MET A 134 -1.48 1.68 -4.51
N PHE A 135 -0.71 1.90 -3.45
CA PHE A 135 -0.46 3.24 -2.87
C PHE A 135 0.79 4.02 -3.31
N PRO A 136 1.88 3.41 -3.83
CA PRO A 136 3.12 4.08 -4.18
C PRO A 136 2.95 5.38 -4.98
N HIS A 137 2.08 5.38 -6.00
CA HIS A 137 1.85 6.54 -6.88
C HIS A 137 1.49 7.84 -6.14
N TYR A 138 0.94 7.75 -4.93
CA TYR A 138 0.68 8.93 -4.12
C TYR A 138 1.94 9.65 -3.62
N LEU A 139 3.13 9.04 -3.66
CA LEU A 139 4.37 9.69 -3.20
C LEU A 139 4.75 10.93 -4.00
N TRP A 140 4.40 11.00 -5.29
CA TRP A 140 4.68 12.16 -6.15
C TRP A 140 3.42 13.00 -6.41
N ILE A 141 2.24 12.38 -6.49
CA ILE A 141 0.97 13.11 -6.64
C ILE A 141 0.70 13.98 -5.41
N SER A 142 1.00 13.49 -4.21
CA SER A 142 0.74 14.21 -2.96
C SER A 142 1.52 15.53 -2.85
N PRO A 143 2.85 15.57 -3.07
CA PRO A 143 3.59 16.83 -3.16
C PRO A 143 3.04 17.79 -4.23
N LEU A 144 2.67 17.28 -5.41
CA LEU A 144 2.11 18.10 -6.48
C LEU A 144 0.79 18.74 -6.05
N ILE A 145 -0.13 17.96 -5.45
CA ILE A 145 -1.38 18.46 -4.87
C ILE A 145 -1.10 19.53 -3.82
N CYS A 146 -0.11 19.34 -2.96
CA CYS A 146 0.24 20.33 -1.95
C CYS A 146 0.72 21.65 -2.55
N VAL A 147 1.59 21.60 -3.56
CA VAL A 147 2.09 22.81 -4.25
C VAL A 147 0.94 23.53 -4.94
N VAL A 148 0.11 22.81 -5.70
CA VAL A 148 -1.04 23.40 -6.41
C VAL A 148 -2.03 24.03 -5.43
N ALA A 149 -2.34 23.36 -4.31
CA ALA A 149 -3.22 23.88 -3.28
C ALA A 149 -2.69 25.18 -2.65
N VAL A 150 -1.39 25.24 -2.33
CA VAL A 150 -0.75 26.44 -1.77
C VAL A 150 -0.75 27.60 -2.78
N VAL A 151 -0.38 27.34 -4.03
CA VAL A 151 -0.39 28.36 -5.10
C VAL A 151 -1.81 28.87 -5.36
N TYR A 152 -2.80 27.97 -5.38
CA TYR A 152 -4.21 28.35 -5.56
C TYR A 152 -4.72 29.22 -4.41
N LEU A 153 -4.36 28.88 -3.17
CA LEU A 153 -4.70 29.71 -2.00
C LEU A 153 -4.04 31.09 -2.10
N TRP A 154 -2.77 31.15 -2.48
CA TRP A 154 -2.06 32.42 -2.66
C TRP A 154 -2.72 33.31 -3.72
N TYR A 155 -3.09 32.73 -4.88
CA TYR A 155 -3.72 33.47 -5.97
C TYR A 155 -5.11 34.00 -5.61
N LYS A 156 -5.90 33.24 -4.84
CA LYS A 156 -7.29 33.63 -4.49
C LYS A 156 -7.38 34.59 -3.31
N LEU A 157 -6.51 34.43 -2.31
CA LEU A 157 -6.67 35.06 -1.01
C LEU A 157 -5.60 36.11 -0.71
N GLY A 158 -4.57 36.21 -1.56
CA GLY A 158 -3.51 37.20 -1.46
C GLY A 158 -2.73 37.11 -0.13
N PRO A 159 -2.25 38.23 0.42
CA PRO A 159 -1.48 38.25 1.66
C PRO A 159 -2.24 37.68 2.86
N ALA A 160 -3.56 37.82 2.90
CA ALA A 160 -4.39 37.29 3.98
C ALA A 160 -4.44 35.75 4.01
N ALA A 161 -4.06 35.08 2.91
CA ALA A 161 -3.83 33.64 2.89
C ALA A 161 -2.73 33.21 3.88
N MET A 162 -1.73 34.07 4.12
CA MET A 162 -0.54 33.72 4.91
C MET A 162 -0.83 33.45 6.37
N ALA A 163 -1.87 34.06 6.94
CA ALA A 163 -2.28 33.77 8.31
C ALA A 163 -2.82 32.33 8.46
N ALA A 164 -3.57 31.85 7.48
CA ALA A 164 -4.07 30.48 7.48
C ALA A 164 -3.00 29.49 6.99
N LEU A 165 -2.14 29.91 6.06
CA LEU A 165 -1.01 29.12 5.57
C LEU A 165 0.05 28.91 6.66
N SER A 166 0.30 29.91 7.52
CA SER A 166 1.28 29.82 8.60
C SER A 166 0.88 28.77 9.64
N LEU A 167 -0.42 28.65 9.96
CA LEU A 167 -0.93 27.57 10.79
C LEU A 167 -0.66 26.21 10.15
N VAL A 168 -0.88 26.07 8.85
CA VAL A 168 -0.59 24.80 8.15
C VAL A 168 0.89 24.50 8.09
N MET A 169 1.73 25.50 7.85
CA MET A 169 3.19 25.32 7.89
C MET A 169 3.68 24.94 9.28
N LEU A 170 2.99 25.36 10.34
CA LEU A 170 3.27 24.94 11.73
C LEU A 170 2.77 23.50 12.00
N LEU A 171 1.58 23.15 11.52
CA LEU A 171 0.96 21.84 11.74
C LEU A 171 1.52 20.74 10.83
N MET A 172 2.06 21.07 9.66
CA MET A 172 2.60 20.11 8.70
C MET A 172 3.82 19.33 9.26
N PRO A 173 4.83 19.96 9.91
CA PRO A 173 5.89 19.25 10.62
C PRO A 173 5.36 18.34 11.71
N MET A 174 4.36 18.80 12.48
CA MET A 174 3.69 17.98 13.50
C MET A 174 3.09 16.72 12.85
N HIS A 175 2.27 16.87 11.80
CA HIS A 175 1.66 15.75 11.09
C HIS A 175 2.70 14.79 10.52
N PHE A 176 3.79 15.29 9.94
CA PHE A 176 4.88 14.47 9.42
C PHE A 176 5.60 13.69 10.52
N LEU A 177 5.92 14.34 11.65
CA LEU A 177 6.57 13.70 12.80
C LEU A 177 5.71 12.61 13.41
N PHE A 178 4.42 12.88 13.63
CA PHE A 178 3.48 11.87 14.13
C PHE A 178 3.25 10.75 13.11
N GLY A 179 3.22 11.03 11.81
CA GLY A 179 3.18 10.02 10.75
C GLY A 179 4.41 9.09 10.78
N ARG A 180 5.60 9.64 10.97
CA ARG A 180 6.84 8.85 11.17
C ARG A 180 6.78 8.02 12.46
N LEU A 181 6.30 8.61 13.55
CA LEU A 181 6.17 7.91 14.83
C LEU A 181 5.15 6.77 14.74
N TYR A 182 4.05 7.00 14.03
CA TYR A 182 3.01 6.01 13.75
C TYR A 182 3.59 4.82 12.98
N SER A 183 4.29 5.09 11.87
CA SER A 183 4.95 4.07 11.06
C SER A 183 5.92 3.20 11.88
N ARG A 184 6.75 3.82 12.73
CA ARG A 184 7.66 3.08 13.64
C ARG A 184 6.92 2.20 14.64
N HIS A 185 5.84 2.69 15.24
CA HIS A 185 5.06 1.92 16.22
C HIS A 185 4.26 0.78 15.56
N ARG A 186 3.75 1.00 14.35
CA ARG A 186 3.12 0.00 13.50
C ARG A 186 4.09 -1.13 13.16
N GLN A 187 5.34 -0.82 12.78
CA GLN A 187 6.35 -1.83 12.50
C GLN A 187 6.69 -2.69 13.73
N LYS A 188 6.84 -2.07 14.90
CA LYS A 188 7.01 -2.81 16.17
C LYS A 188 5.81 -3.71 16.48
N THR A 189 4.59 -3.25 16.16
CA THR A 189 3.38 -4.07 16.31
C THR A 189 3.46 -5.32 15.44
N ALA A 190 3.83 -5.17 14.16
CA ALA A 190 4.00 -6.30 13.24
C ALA A 190 4.98 -7.35 13.78
N VAL A 191 6.13 -6.93 14.34
CA VAL A 191 7.10 -7.84 14.97
C VAL A 191 6.50 -8.64 16.15
N HIS A 192 5.66 -8.02 16.97
CA HIS A 192 4.99 -8.72 18.07
C HIS A 192 3.91 -9.68 17.58
N THR A 193 3.15 -9.28 16.55
CA THR A 193 2.14 -10.14 15.92
C THR A 193 2.79 -11.37 15.27
N ASP A 194 3.92 -11.21 14.56
CA ASP A 194 4.66 -12.31 13.93
C ASP A 194 5.15 -13.33 14.98
N LYS A 195 5.68 -12.86 16.11
CA LYS A 195 6.09 -13.75 17.22
C LYS A 195 4.91 -14.57 17.77
N ARG A 196 3.75 -13.94 17.96
CA ARG A 196 2.54 -14.64 18.43
C ARG A 196 2.07 -15.68 17.40
N MET A 197 2.03 -15.30 16.12
CA MET A 197 1.59 -16.18 15.04
C MET A 197 2.51 -17.39 14.89
N LYS A 198 3.83 -17.20 15.03
CA LYS A 198 4.81 -18.31 15.02
C LYS A 198 4.52 -19.33 16.13
N VAL A 199 4.40 -18.87 17.37
CA VAL A 199 4.11 -19.76 18.52
C VAL A 199 2.75 -20.45 18.37
N MET A 200 1.72 -19.73 17.87
CA MET A 200 0.42 -20.35 17.58
C MET A 200 0.52 -21.45 16.52
N SER A 201 1.31 -21.25 15.47
CA SER A 201 1.55 -22.26 14.43
C SER A 201 2.24 -23.51 15.00
N GLU A 202 3.23 -23.33 15.87
CA GLU A 202 3.92 -24.43 16.55
C GLU A 202 2.96 -25.23 17.46
N ILE A 203 2.07 -24.53 18.20
CA ILE A 203 1.04 -25.17 19.04
C ILE A 203 0.06 -25.99 18.19
N ILE A 204 -0.43 -25.44 17.07
CA ILE A 204 -1.39 -26.13 16.19
C ILE A 204 -0.75 -27.38 15.59
N SER A 205 0.49 -27.27 15.12
CA SER A 205 1.24 -28.42 14.58
C SER A 205 1.47 -29.51 15.64
N GLY A 206 1.69 -29.11 16.90
CA GLY A 206 1.97 -30.01 18.04
C GLY A 206 0.74 -30.40 18.89
N ILE A 207 -0.49 -30.12 18.43
CA ILE A 207 -1.67 -30.12 19.30
C ILE A 207 -1.94 -31.49 19.98
N ARG A 208 -1.67 -32.59 19.29
CA ARG A 208 -1.88 -33.95 19.84
C ARG A 208 -1.01 -34.23 21.06
N ILE A 209 0.26 -33.83 21.01
CA ILE A 209 1.22 -33.99 22.12
C ILE A 209 0.81 -33.09 23.29
N ILE A 210 0.47 -31.84 23.00
CA ILE A 210 0.05 -30.87 24.03
C ILE A 210 -1.18 -31.38 24.79
N LYS A 211 -2.14 -32.00 24.09
CA LYS A 211 -3.31 -32.64 24.72
C LYS A 211 -2.95 -33.89 25.50
N LEU A 212 -2.09 -34.75 24.95
CA LEU A 212 -1.63 -35.97 25.62
C LEU A 212 -0.99 -35.68 26.99
N TYR A 213 -0.21 -34.61 27.08
CA TYR A 213 0.45 -34.19 28.32
C TYR A 213 -0.34 -33.16 29.14
N CYS A 214 -1.57 -32.81 28.74
CA CYS A 214 -2.39 -31.79 29.38
C CYS A 214 -1.71 -30.42 29.53
N TRP A 215 -0.80 -30.06 28.60
CA TRP A 215 -0.04 -28.80 28.62
C TRP A 215 -0.80 -27.59 28.08
N GLU A 216 -2.11 -27.71 27.87
CA GLU A 216 -2.95 -26.66 27.30
C GLU A 216 -2.90 -25.35 28.12
N LYS A 217 -2.93 -25.43 29.46
CA LYS A 217 -2.90 -24.26 30.34
C LYS A 217 -1.54 -23.53 30.29
N PRO A 218 -0.37 -24.18 30.43
CA PRO A 218 0.93 -23.54 30.24
C PRO A 218 1.09 -22.84 28.88
N PHE A 219 0.74 -23.50 27.77
CA PHE A 219 0.81 -22.89 26.44
C PHE A 219 -0.19 -21.74 26.28
N GLY A 220 -1.37 -21.83 26.90
CA GLY A 220 -2.33 -20.73 26.98
C GLY A 220 -1.74 -19.48 27.64
N HIS A 221 -1.08 -19.62 28.80
CA HIS A 221 -0.43 -18.50 29.48
C HIS A 221 0.73 -17.90 28.66
N LEU A 222 1.47 -18.72 27.92
CA LEU A 222 2.51 -18.25 27.00
C LEU A 222 1.93 -17.36 25.90
N VAL A 223 0.88 -17.82 25.22
CA VAL A 223 0.17 -17.05 24.18
C VAL A 223 -0.42 -15.76 24.76
N GLU A 224 -0.99 -15.83 25.95
CA GLU A 224 -1.55 -14.66 26.63
C GLU A 224 -0.47 -13.62 26.97
N LYS A 225 0.72 -14.04 27.41
CA LYS A 225 1.87 -13.15 27.64
C LYS A 225 2.27 -12.44 26.34
N LEU A 226 2.37 -13.17 25.23
CA LEU A 226 2.67 -12.58 23.91
C LEU A 226 1.57 -11.60 23.46
N ARG A 227 0.30 -11.97 23.67
CA ARG A 227 -0.85 -11.13 23.33
C ARG A 227 -0.88 -9.84 24.15
N ARG A 228 -0.53 -9.88 25.44
CA ARG A 228 -0.42 -8.67 26.27
C ARG A 228 0.64 -7.70 25.74
N LEU A 229 1.78 -8.20 25.28
CA LEU A 229 2.83 -7.38 24.66
C LEU A 229 2.34 -6.76 23.34
N GLU A 230 1.68 -7.55 22.50
CA GLU A 230 1.06 -7.09 21.25
C GLU A 230 0.01 -5.99 21.51
N ILE A 231 -0.91 -6.21 22.46
CA ILE A 231 -1.95 -5.23 22.83
C ILE A 231 -1.33 -3.94 23.38
N ARG A 232 -0.27 -4.02 24.20
CA ARG A 232 0.43 -2.84 24.71
C ARG A 232 0.99 -1.99 23.57
N GLN A 233 1.57 -2.63 22.56
CA GLN A 233 2.14 -1.94 21.41
C GLN A 233 1.05 -1.42 20.45
N LEU A 234 -0.04 -2.17 20.27
CA LEU A 234 -1.23 -1.70 19.56
C LEU A 234 -1.80 -0.45 20.21
N ARG A 235 -1.93 -0.44 21.54
CA ARG A 235 -2.45 0.71 22.30
C ARG A 235 -1.59 1.96 22.07
N ARG A 236 -0.25 1.82 22.12
CA ARG A 236 0.67 2.92 21.79
C ARG A 236 0.47 3.42 20.35
N THR A 237 0.37 2.51 19.39
CA THR A 237 0.10 2.86 17.97
C THR A 237 -1.21 3.63 17.83
N ARG A 238 -2.25 3.23 18.57
CA ARG A 238 -3.55 3.92 18.57
C ARG A 238 -3.49 5.30 19.23
N TYR A 239 -2.76 5.47 20.33
CA TYR A 239 -2.55 6.79 20.92
C TYR A 239 -1.83 7.74 19.95
N VAL A 240 -0.76 7.27 19.30
CA VAL A 240 -0.06 8.06 18.28
C VAL A 240 -1.00 8.45 17.13
N GLN A 241 -1.84 7.51 16.67
CA GLN A 241 -2.86 7.77 15.65
C GLN A 241 -3.91 8.79 16.13
N ALA A 242 -4.35 8.72 17.38
CA ALA A 242 -5.31 9.67 17.95
C ALA A 242 -4.71 11.08 18.04
N CYS A 243 -3.46 11.20 18.53
CA CYS A 243 -2.71 12.45 18.56
C CYS A 243 -2.48 13.05 17.16
N GLN A 244 -2.44 12.21 16.13
CA GLN A 244 -2.32 12.64 14.74
C GLN A 244 -3.67 13.10 14.15
N MET A 245 -4.76 12.40 14.47
CA MET A 245 -6.11 12.65 13.91
C MET A 245 -6.85 13.81 14.59
N GLY A 246 -6.66 14.02 15.89
CA GLY A 246 -7.33 15.10 16.62
C GLY A 246 -7.03 16.50 16.04
N PRO A 247 -5.75 16.89 15.93
CA PRO A 247 -5.34 18.15 15.32
C PRO A 247 -5.81 18.29 13.87
N TYR A 248 -5.88 17.20 13.10
CA TYR A 248 -6.37 17.23 11.71
C TYR A 248 -7.81 17.76 11.63
N TYR A 249 -8.72 17.25 12.45
CA TYR A 249 -10.11 17.71 12.46
C TYR A 249 -10.24 19.15 12.97
N ALA A 250 -9.42 19.53 13.96
CA ALA A 250 -9.42 20.89 14.49
C ALA A 250 -8.78 21.91 13.53
N ALA A 251 -7.74 21.52 12.79
CA ALA A 251 -6.94 22.39 11.93
C ALA A 251 -7.79 23.10 10.88
N SER A 252 -8.71 22.38 10.23
CA SER A 252 -9.61 22.96 9.21
C SER A 252 -10.52 24.06 9.80
N ARG A 253 -10.99 23.87 11.04
CA ARG A 253 -11.85 24.83 11.76
C ARG A 253 -11.07 26.04 12.22
N ILE A 254 -9.90 25.82 12.83
CA ILE A 254 -9.01 26.90 13.29
C ILE A 254 -8.51 27.73 12.10
N SER A 255 -8.16 27.07 10.98
CA SER A 255 -7.72 27.78 9.76
C SER A 255 -8.83 28.66 9.19
N SER A 256 -10.09 28.19 9.22
CA SER A 256 -11.23 28.97 8.75
C SER A 256 -11.50 30.18 9.65
N PHE A 257 -11.39 30.00 10.97
CA PHE A 257 -11.51 31.09 11.94
C PHE A 257 -10.41 32.14 11.76
N LEU A 258 -9.14 31.71 11.66
CA LEU A 258 -8.00 32.61 11.43
C LEU A 258 -8.12 33.33 10.09
N PHE A 259 -8.59 32.64 9.06
CA PHE A 259 -8.85 33.24 7.75
C PHE A 259 -9.88 34.37 7.86
N THR A 260 -11.05 34.09 8.44
CA THR A 260 -12.10 35.11 8.61
C THR A 260 -11.63 36.26 9.50
N LEU A 261 -10.90 35.95 10.58
CA LEU A 261 -10.37 36.96 11.49
C LEU A 261 -9.38 37.89 10.78
N THR A 262 -8.49 37.34 9.96
CA THR A 262 -7.49 38.14 9.23
C THR A 262 -8.13 39.06 8.20
N TYR A 263 -9.19 38.60 7.51
CA TYR A 263 -9.93 39.45 6.56
C TYR A 263 -10.69 40.59 7.23
N VAL A 264 -11.30 40.32 8.39
CA VAL A 264 -11.94 41.35 9.22
C VAL A 264 -10.90 42.37 9.71
N LEU A 265 -9.76 41.91 10.22
CA LEU A 265 -8.70 42.80 10.70
C LEU A 265 -8.06 43.68 9.61
N ILE A 266 -8.03 43.21 8.36
CA ILE A 266 -7.55 43.97 7.20
C ILE A 266 -8.62 44.98 6.70
N GLY A 267 -9.83 44.94 7.25
CA GLY A 267 -10.93 45.84 6.85
C GLY A 267 -11.53 45.49 5.49
N ARG A 268 -11.43 44.23 5.05
CA ARG A 268 -11.98 43.73 3.77
C ARG A 268 -13.15 42.78 4.00
N GLU A 269 -14.07 43.20 4.86
CA GLU A 269 -15.23 42.39 5.27
C GLU A 269 -16.17 42.09 4.09
N ASP A 270 -16.31 43.06 3.17
CA ASP A 270 -17.19 42.97 1.99
C ASP A 270 -16.75 41.91 0.96
N GLU A 271 -15.49 41.46 1.03
CA GLU A 271 -14.94 40.42 0.15
C GLU A 271 -15.19 38.99 0.66
N ILE A 272 -15.65 38.82 1.91
CA ILE A 272 -15.88 37.50 2.52
C ILE A 272 -17.18 36.89 2.01
N ARG A 273 -17.09 36.14 0.91
CA ARG A 273 -18.21 35.34 0.39
C ARG A 273 -18.23 33.94 1.03
N PRO A 274 -19.41 33.35 1.30
CA PRO A 274 -19.49 31.98 1.83
C PRO A 274 -18.70 30.97 0.98
N GLY A 275 -18.71 31.12 -0.35
CA GLY A 275 -17.97 30.25 -1.26
C GLY A 275 -16.45 30.28 -1.07
N THR A 276 -15.86 31.42 -0.68
CA THR A 276 -14.40 31.48 -0.42
C THR A 276 -14.05 30.78 0.88
N VAL A 277 -14.89 30.93 1.92
CA VAL A 277 -14.70 30.23 3.20
C VAL A 277 -14.79 28.71 3.02
N PHE A 278 -15.80 28.20 2.32
CA PHE A 278 -15.92 26.75 2.07
C PHE A 278 -14.77 26.21 1.22
N MET A 279 -14.31 26.98 0.24
CA MET A 279 -13.13 26.63 -0.55
C MET A 279 -11.88 26.49 0.33
N VAL A 280 -11.64 27.47 1.21
CA VAL A 280 -10.51 27.46 2.15
C VAL A 280 -10.56 26.23 3.06
N VAL A 281 -11.73 25.93 3.64
CA VAL A 281 -11.95 24.71 4.47
C VAL A 281 -11.57 23.45 3.68
N GLY A 282 -12.08 23.31 2.45
CA GLY A 282 -11.88 22.12 1.63
C GLY A 282 -10.42 21.92 1.21
N VAL A 283 -9.75 22.99 0.80
CA VAL A 283 -8.33 22.94 0.43
C VAL A 283 -7.47 22.58 1.65
N PHE A 284 -7.78 23.13 2.83
CA PHE A 284 -7.05 22.79 4.06
C PHE A 284 -7.25 21.34 4.50
N GLN A 285 -8.48 20.85 4.46
CA GLN A 285 -8.75 19.44 4.76
C GLN A 285 -8.00 18.51 3.81
N THR A 286 -7.94 18.86 2.52
CA THR A 286 -7.18 18.12 1.50
C THR A 286 -5.68 18.11 1.79
N LEU A 287 -5.10 19.27 2.11
CA LEU A 287 -3.67 19.41 2.46
C LEU A 287 -3.28 18.55 3.67
N CYS A 288 -4.04 18.66 4.76
CA CYS A 288 -3.75 17.92 5.97
C CYS A 288 -3.99 16.40 5.80
N PHE A 289 -5.00 15.98 5.03
CA PHE A 289 -5.25 14.57 4.71
C PHE A 289 -4.10 13.97 3.90
N THR A 290 -3.65 14.70 2.89
CA THR A 290 -2.56 14.31 2.00
C THR A 290 -1.24 14.14 2.77
N CYS A 291 -0.87 15.13 3.57
CA CYS A 291 0.37 15.10 4.35
C CYS A 291 0.31 14.13 5.53
N GLY A 292 -0.84 14.05 6.20
CA GLY A 292 -1.02 13.29 7.42
C GLY A 292 -1.23 11.80 7.17
N ILE A 293 -1.94 11.40 6.13
CA ILE A 293 -2.38 10.01 5.95
C ILE A 293 -1.79 9.41 4.68
N VAL A 294 -1.98 10.09 3.55
CA VAL A 294 -1.68 9.54 2.22
C VAL A 294 -0.17 9.32 2.05
N ILE A 295 0.66 10.33 2.35
CA ILE A 295 2.12 10.20 2.22
C ILE A 295 2.69 9.09 3.13
N PRO A 296 2.36 9.01 4.43
CA PRO A 296 2.82 7.91 5.28
C PRO A 296 2.36 6.53 4.82
N MET A 297 1.12 6.38 4.32
CA MET A 297 0.62 5.12 3.77
C MET A 297 1.39 4.71 2.52
N ALA A 298 1.63 5.66 1.60
CA ALA A 298 2.38 5.41 0.39
C ALA A 298 3.86 5.04 0.68
N ALA A 299 4.49 5.71 1.65
CA ALA A 299 5.85 5.40 2.08
C ALA A 299 5.96 4.01 2.73
N GLN A 300 4.96 3.61 3.54
CA GLN A 300 4.91 2.28 4.11
C GLN A 300 4.74 1.20 3.02
N SER A 301 3.77 1.41 2.13
CA SER A 301 3.49 0.51 1.01
C SER A 301 4.73 0.29 0.16
N LEU A 302 5.46 1.37 -0.14
CA LEU A 302 6.74 1.29 -0.83
C LEU A 302 7.75 0.43 -0.05
N ALA A 303 7.95 0.70 1.24
CA ALA A 303 8.90 -0.07 2.05
C ALA A 303 8.60 -1.58 2.06
N GLU A 304 7.32 -1.96 2.16
CA GLU A 304 6.88 -3.36 2.09
C GLU A 304 7.13 -3.98 0.70
N MET A 305 6.78 -3.25 -0.36
CA MET A 305 7.04 -3.65 -1.75
C MET A 305 8.53 -3.94 -1.97
N LEU A 306 9.42 -3.08 -1.48
CA LEU A 306 10.87 -3.23 -1.62
C LEU A 306 11.43 -4.44 -0.89
N VAL A 307 10.87 -4.80 0.26
CA VAL A 307 11.27 -6.02 0.97
C VAL A 307 10.89 -7.27 0.17
N VAL A 308 9.67 -7.31 -0.39
CA VAL A 308 9.21 -8.43 -1.20
C VAL A 308 10.05 -8.59 -2.46
N ILE A 309 10.27 -7.48 -3.19
CA ILE A 309 11.11 -7.47 -4.40
C ILE A 309 12.51 -8.04 -4.12
N LYS A 310 13.14 -7.63 -3.00
CA LYS A 310 14.46 -8.15 -2.63
C LYS A 310 14.45 -9.66 -2.40
N ARG A 311 13.40 -10.19 -1.76
CA ARG A 311 13.24 -11.64 -1.55
C ARG A 311 13.08 -12.38 -2.86
N ILE A 312 12.24 -11.86 -3.75
CA ILE A 312 12.04 -12.43 -5.10
C ILE A 312 13.37 -12.44 -5.87
N GLN A 313 14.08 -11.31 -5.91
CA GLN A 313 15.37 -11.21 -6.61
C GLN A 313 16.41 -12.20 -6.05
N ALA A 314 16.44 -12.43 -4.73
CA ALA A 314 17.31 -13.42 -4.11
C ALA A 314 16.98 -14.85 -4.58
N SER A 315 15.70 -15.19 -4.77
CA SER A 315 15.28 -16.49 -5.29
C SER A 315 15.61 -16.70 -6.78
N PHE A 316 15.75 -15.64 -7.56
CA PHE A 316 16.06 -15.69 -9.00
C PHE A 316 17.56 -15.62 -9.33
N GLN A 317 18.45 -15.27 -8.39
CA GLN A 317 19.88 -15.20 -8.67
C GLN A 317 20.50 -16.61 -8.78
N PRO A 318 21.24 -16.91 -9.87
CA PRO A 318 21.84 -18.22 -10.04
C PRO A 318 22.96 -18.44 -9.02
N GLY A 319 22.77 -19.46 -8.21
CA GLY A 319 23.73 -19.95 -7.23
C GLY A 319 23.29 -21.28 -6.65
N PHE A 320 22.78 -22.21 -7.48
CA PHE A 320 22.47 -23.58 -7.06
C PHE A 320 22.19 -24.50 -8.27
N SER A 321 23.23 -24.88 -9.03
CA SER A 321 23.16 -26.11 -9.82
C SER A 321 24.56 -26.67 -10.04
N SER A 322 25.23 -27.04 -8.95
CA SER A 322 26.44 -27.86 -9.04
C SER A 322 26.85 -28.41 -7.67
N TYR A 323 25.99 -29.16 -6.98
CA TYR A 323 26.39 -30.17 -5.97
C TYR A 323 25.24 -31.17 -5.81
N PHE A 324 25.16 -32.10 -6.76
CA PHE A 324 24.95 -33.50 -6.40
C PHE A 324 26.28 -34.06 -5.92
#